data_AF-A0A847EPT1-F1
#
_entry.id   AF-A0A847EPT1-F1
#
_cell.length_a   1.000
_cell.length_b   1.000
_cell.length_c   1.000
_cell.angle_alpha   90.00
_cell.angle_beta   90.00
_cell.angle_gamma   90.00
#
_symmetry.space_group_name_H-M   'P 1'
#
loop_
_entity.id
_entity.type
_entity.pdbx_description
1 polymer ?
#
loop_
_entity_poly.entity_id
_entity_poly.type
_entity_poly.pdbx_seq_one_letter_code
_entity_poly.pdbx_strand_id
1 'polypeptide(L)' 'MLAIVNQGQVEPVLRRIALATQALLRSTVGVEEAAWHEPSLLPGWSRAHVATHICRNADA' A
#
# COMPACT_ATOMS: atom_id res chain seq x y z
N MET A 1 9.27 21.94 2.07
CA MET A 1 9.39 21.12 0.84
C MET A 1 8.25 20.11 0.82
N LEU A 2 7.06 20.52 0.38
CA LEU A 2 5.91 19.65 0.05
C LEU A 2 5.10 20.42 -0.98
N ALA A 3 5.12 19.94 -2.23
CA ALA A 3 4.22 20.44 -3.25
C ALA A 3 2.81 19.94 -2.87
N ILE A 4 2.08 20.82 -2.19
CA ILE A 4 0.64 20.75 -2.00
C ILE A 4 0.04 20.46 -3.37
N VAL A 5 -0.58 19.30 -3.53
CA VAL A 5 -1.33 18.92 -4.72
C VAL A 5 -2.26 20.10 -5.06
N ASN A 6 -2.00 20.82 -6.16
CA ASN A 6 -2.82 21.98 -6.53
C ASN A 6 -4.25 21.51 -6.86
N GLN A 7 -5.26 22.39 -6.78
CA GLN A 7 -6.69 22.03 -6.91
C GLN A 7 -7.02 21.18 -8.16
N GLY A 8 -6.33 21.41 -9.29
CA GLY A 8 -6.49 20.62 -10.51
C GLY A 8 -5.87 19.22 -10.49
N GLN A 9 -5.18 18.85 -9.41
CA GLN A 9 -4.48 17.56 -9.25
C GLN A 9 -5.12 16.66 -8.18
N VAL A 10 -6.04 17.18 -7.36
CA VAL A 10 -6.67 16.42 -6.28
C VAL A 10 -7.43 15.20 -6.83
N GLU A 11 -8.31 15.40 -7.81
CA GLU A 11 -9.09 14.31 -8.40
C GLU A 11 -8.21 13.24 -9.11
N PRO A 12 -7.23 13.61 -9.96
CA PRO A 12 -6.27 12.64 -10.48
C PRO A 12 -5.49 11.86 -9.41
N VAL A 13 -5.09 12.53 -8.32
CA VAL A 13 -4.35 11.88 -7.22
C VAL A 13 -5.24 10.91 -6.46
N LEU A 14 -6.46 11.31 -6.09
CA LEU A 14 -7.42 10.44 -5.42
C LEU A 14 -7.75 9.21 -6.28
N ARG A 15 -7.94 9.41 -7.59
CA ARG A 15 -8.13 8.31 -8.54
C ARG A 15 -6.93 7.35 -8.55
N ARG A 16 -5.71 7.87 -8.53
CA ARG A 16 -4.50 7.04 -8.52
C ARG A 16 -4.37 6.25 -7.22
N ILE A 17 -4.68 6.87 -6.08
CA ILE A 17 -4.72 6.19 -4.78
C ILE A 17 -5.76 5.07 -4.81
N ALA A 18 -6.98 5.34 -5.26
CA ALA A 18 -8.05 4.35 -5.33
C ALA A 18 -7.67 3.14 -6.21
N LEU A 19 -7.05 3.39 -7.38
CA LEU A 19 -6.56 2.33 -8.26
C LEU A 19 -5.44 1.51 -7.62
N ALA A 20 -4.50 2.17 -6.93
CA ALA A 20 -3.42 1.50 -6.22
C ALA A 20 -3.95 0.64 -5.05
N THR A 21 -4.92 1.14 -4.28
CA THR A 21 -5.57 0.39 -3.21
C THR A 21 -6.29 -0.84 -3.76
N GLN A 22 -7.02 -0.72 -4.87
CA GLN A 22 -7.67 -1.87 -5.51
C GLN A 22 -6.65 -2.90 -6.03
N ALA A 23 -5.54 -2.45 -6.62
CA ALA A 23 -4.48 -3.33 -7.07
C ALA A 23 -3.83 -4.08 -5.90
N LEU A 24 -3.60 -3.39 -4.78
CA LEU A 24 -3.09 -3.98 -3.54
C LEU A 24 -4.05 -5.05 -3.01
N LEU A 25 -5.34 -4.74 -2.85
CA LEU A 25 -6.32 -5.72 -2.36
C LEU A 25 -6.41 -6.95 -3.27
N ARG A 26 -6.36 -6.74 -4.60
CA ARG A 26 -6.36 -7.84 -5.57
C ARG A 26 -5.12 -8.71 -5.48
N SER A 27 -3.94 -8.13 -5.21
CA SER A 27 -2.71 -8.91 -5.10
C SER A 27 -2.63 -9.68 -3.78
N THR A 28 -3.29 -9.21 -2.72
CA THR A 28 -3.22 -9.81 -1.39
C THR A 28 -4.33 -10.80 -1.06
N VAL A 29 -5.47 -10.76 -1.77
CA VAL A 29 -6.65 -11.61 -1.46
C VAL A 29 -6.36 -13.12 -1.49
N GLY A 30 -5.39 -13.57 -2.29
CA GLY A 30 -5.00 -14.98 -2.38
C GLY A 30 -3.73 -15.34 -1.60
N VAL A 31 -3.21 -14.44 -0.75
CA VAL A 31 -2.00 -14.72 0.01
C VAL A 31 -2.37 -15.54 1.24
N GLU A 32 -1.92 -16.79 1.22
CA GLU A 32 -2.05 -17.73 2.34
C GLU A 32 -1.24 -17.29 3.56
N GLU A 33 -1.65 -17.71 4.76
CA GLU A 33 -1.00 -17.35 6.03
C GLU A 33 0.51 -17.59 6.03
N ALA A 34 0.95 -18.76 5.58
CA ALA A 34 2.38 -19.09 5.52
C ALA A 34 3.18 -18.12 4.61
N ALA A 35 2.57 -17.66 3.52
CA ALA A 35 3.21 -16.76 2.57
C ALA A 35 3.35 -15.33 3.13
N TRP A 36 2.58 -14.94 4.14
CA TRP A 36 2.75 -13.66 4.82
C TRP A 36 4.05 -13.57 5.62
N HIS A 37 4.53 -14.71 6.13
CA HIS A 37 5.76 -14.79 6.93
C HIS A 37 7.04 -14.88 6.09
N GLU A 38 6.92 -15.13 4.79
CA GLU A 38 8.08 -15.16 3.88
C GLU A 38 8.70 -13.76 3.66
N PRO A 39 9.98 -13.71 3.25
CA PRO A 39 10.64 -12.45 2.90
C PRO A 39 9.91 -11.64 1.84
N SER A 40 9.86 -10.33 2.06
CA SER A 40 9.52 -9.34 1.06
C SER A 40 10.77 -8.92 0.26
N LEU A 41 10.60 -7.96 -0.66
CA LEU A 41 11.73 -7.34 -1.36
C LEU A 41 12.50 -6.33 -0.49
N LEU A 42 11.96 -5.96 0.67
CA LEU A 42 12.65 -5.10 1.63
C LEU A 42 13.55 -5.96 2.54
N PRO A 43 14.86 -5.65 2.65
CA PRO A 43 15.78 -6.44 3.46
C PRO A 43 15.32 -6.59 4.92
N GLY A 44 15.24 -7.83 5.38
CA GLY A 44 14.84 -8.16 6.76
C GLY A 44 13.34 -8.06 7.06
N TRP A 45 12.50 -7.73 6.07
CA TRP A 45 11.05 -7.59 6.27
C TRP A 45 10.29 -8.74 5.63
N SER A 46 9.36 -9.34 6.37
CA SER A 46 8.34 -10.23 5.80
C SER A 46 7.25 -9.43 5.08
N ARG A 47 6.43 -10.10 4.28
CA ARG A 47 5.26 -9.49 3.64
C ARG A 47 4.26 -8.96 4.68
N ALA A 48 4.13 -9.63 5.83
CA ALA A 48 3.30 -9.20 6.95
C ALA A 48 3.77 -7.85 7.54
N HIS A 49 5.08 -7.61 7.64
CA HIS A 49 5.60 -6.31 8.07
C HIS A 49 5.17 -5.21 7.09
N VAL A 50 5.34 -5.44 5.79
CA VAL A 50 4.93 -4.46 4.75
C VAL A 50 3.43 -4.15 4.85
N ALA A 51 2.58 -5.18 4.94
CA ALA A 51 1.14 -4.99 5.09
C ALA A 51 0.79 -4.19 6.35
N THR A 52 1.38 -4.53 7.49
CA THR A 52 1.18 -3.79 8.75
C THR A 52 1.55 -2.32 8.61
N HIS A 53 2.69 -2.02 7.97
CA HIS A 53 3.11 -0.65 7.73
C HIS A 53 2.14 0.11 6.83
N ILE A 54 1.60 -0.52 5.79
CA ILE A 54 0.59 0.09 4.92
C ILE A 54 -0.69 0.38 5.71
N CYS A 55 -1.19 -0.57 6.50
CA CYS A 55 -2.37 -0.37 7.35
C CYS A 55 -2.17 0.79 8.33
N ARG A 56 -1.02 0.85 9.01
CA ARG A 56 -0.68 1.95 9.92
C ARG A 56 -0.54 3.30 9.23
N ASN A 57 -0.09 3.32 7.97
CA ASN A 57 -0.07 4.55 7.19
C ASN A 57 -1.47 5.03 6.81
N ALA A 58 -2.42 4.12 6.59
CA ALA A 58 -3.81 4.45 6.28
C ALA A 58 -4.64 4.91 7.50
N ASP A 59 -4.25 4.51 8.72
CA ASP A 59 -4.88 4.94 9.97
C ASP A 59 -4.61 6.43 10.31
N ALA A 60 -3.56 7.03 9.73
CA ALA A 60 -3.06 8.37 10.05
C ALA A 60 -3.79 9.49 9.28
#